data_AF-A0A391NNX5-F1
#
_entry.id   AF-A0A391NNX5-F1
#
_cell.length_a   1.000
_cell.length_b   1.000
_cell.length_c   1.000
_cell.angle_alpha   90.00
_cell.angle_beta   90.00
_cell.angle_gamma   90.00
#
_symmetry.space_group_name_H-M   'P 1'
#
loop_
_entity.id
_entity.type
_entity.pdbx_description
1 polymer ?
#
loop_
_entity_poly.entity_id
_entity_poly.type
_entity_poly.pdbx_seq_one_letter_code
_entity_poly.pdbx_strand_id
1 'polypeptide(L)'
;MERNGNGVSAAPLGNNEAMVTYFTPGLLDGCFVYIREWKLLSLEGGALVTSTIPGPVLDDTTCGFTLIRVGGCVVAYATHHHSPRVPVWLMSVYTIDTGEWQNIEYVEGAMPEPRDSPDLFAFGDAFVVSGGYTGQGSEMLLHHGVWEWSSQS
;
A
#
# COMPACT_ATOMS: atom_id res chain seq x y z
N MET A 1 -13.87 -14.49 -14.72
CA MET A 1 -13.66 -14.24 -13.28
C MET A 1 -13.46 -12.74 -13.14
N GLU A 2 -14.50 -12.03 -12.72
CA GLU A 2 -14.54 -10.57 -12.64
C GLU A 2 -13.55 -10.06 -11.58
N ARG A 3 -12.62 -9.21 -12.01
CA ARG A 3 -11.58 -8.62 -11.17
C ARG A 3 -12.13 -7.35 -10.50
N ASN A 4 -13.08 -7.52 -9.58
CA ASN A 4 -13.72 -6.40 -8.85
C ASN A 4 -12.90 -5.93 -7.64
N GLY A 5 -11.61 -5.65 -7.86
CA GLY A 5 -10.79 -4.90 -6.93
C GLY A 5 -10.36 -3.63 -7.64
N ASN A 6 -11.17 -2.57 -7.58
CA ASN A 6 -10.75 -1.22 -7.96
C ASN A 6 -9.63 -0.79 -7.00
N GLY A 7 -8.41 -1.23 -7.28
CA GLY A 7 -7.23 -1.08 -6.45
C GLY A 7 -6.61 0.31 -6.58
N VAL A 8 -7.45 1.35 -6.52
CA VAL A 8 -6.98 2.72 -6.43
C VAL A 8 -6.76 3.04 -4.95
N SER A 9 -5.59 3.57 -4.63
CA SER A 9 -5.33 4.14 -3.31
C SER A 9 -4.57 5.45 -3.45
N ALA A 10 -4.85 6.38 -2.55
CA ALA A 10 -4.31 7.73 -2.60
C ALA A 10 -3.97 8.23 -1.21
N ALA A 11 -2.87 8.96 -1.08
CA ALA A 11 -2.48 9.65 0.14
C ALA A 11 -2.07 11.10 -0.16
N PRO A 12 -2.53 12.08 0.64
CA PRO A 12 -2.15 13.47 0.44
C PRO A 12 -0.67 13.69 0.78
N LEU A 13 0.02 14.45 -0.07
CA LEU A 13 1.41 14.88 0.14
C LEU A 13 1.51 16.32 0.68
N GLY A 14 0.39 17.05 0.73
CA GLY A 14 0.40 18.46 1.11
C GLY A 14 0.69 19.33 -0.12
N ASN A 15 0.69 20.66 0.03
CA ASN A 15 1.00 21.58 -1.08
C ASN A 15 0.19 21.34 -2.38
N ASN A 16 -1.06 20.92 -2.25
CA ASN A 16 -1.95 20.52 -3.34
C ASN A 16 -1.48 19.27 -4.13
N GLU A 17 -0.70 18.41 -3.50
CA GLU A 17 -0.19 17.19 -4.08
C GLU A 17 -0.77 15.94 -3.39
N ALA A 18 -0.88 14.86 -4.15
CA ALA A 18 -1.27 13.54 -3.67
C ALA A 18 -0.51 12.45 -4.43
N MET A 19 -0.12 11.39 -3.72
CA MET A 19 0.37 10.18 -4.32
C MET A 19 -0.80 9.25 -4.59
N VAL A 20 -0.82 8.62 -5.77
CA VAL A 20 -1.86 7.66 -6.16
C VAL A 20 -1.22 6.43 -6.77
N THR A 21 -1.72 5.25 -6.39
CA THR A 21 -1.46 4.00 -7.09
C THR A 21 -2.76 3.39 -7.60
N TYR A 22 -2.71 2.80 -8.78
CA TYR A 22 -3.80 2.06 -9.39
C TYR A 22 -3.25 1.05 -10.38
N PHE A 23 -4.12 0.14 -10.82
CA PHE A 23 -3.76 -0.81 -11.86
C PHE A 23 -4.28 -0.33 -13.23
N THR A 24 -3.44 -0.43 -14.24
CA THR A 24 -3.82 -0.27 -15.64
C THR A 24 -3.77 -1.62 -16.37
N PRO A 25 -4.74 -1.89 -17.27
CA PRO A 25 -4.64 -3.05 -18.13
C PRO A 25 -3.47 -2.88 -19.11
N GLY A 26 -2.66 -3.92 -19.26
CA GLY A 26 -1.51 -3.95 -20.15
C GLY A 26 -1.35 -5.30 -20.85
N LEU A 27 -0.40 -5.35 -21.78
CA LEU A 27 0.00 -6.58 -22.46
C LEU A 27 1.49 -6.82 -22.20
N LEU A 28 1.82 -7.99 -21.65
CA LEU A 28 3.19 -8.47 -21.51
C LEU A 28 3.28 -9.80 -22.26
N ASP A 29 4.13 -9.86 -23.29
CA ASP A 29 4.29 -11.03 -24.16
C ASP A 29 2.97 -11.59 -24.74
N GLY A 30 2.04 -10.69 -25.06
CA GLY A 30 0.71 -11.04 -25.59
C GLY A 30 -0.28 -11.52 -24.53
N CYS A 31 0.12 -11.63 -23.27
CA CYS A 31 -0.75 -11.93 -22.14
C CYS A 31 -1.29 -10.65 -21.50
N PHE A 32 -2.59 -10.67 -21.16
CA PHE A 32 -3.23 -9.57 -20.44
C PHE A 32 -2.75 -9.54 -18.98
N VAL A 33 -2.10 -8.44 -18.61
CA VAL A 33 -1.56 -8.20 -17.27
C VAL A 33 -2.13 -6.92 -16.69
N TYR A 34 -2.09 -6.78 -15.37
CA TYR A 34 -2.37 -5.50 -14.71
C TYR A 34 -1.05 -4.90 -14.26
N ILE A 35 -0.73 -3.74 -14.79
CA ILE A 35 0.49 -3.01 -14.45
C ILE A 35 0.12 -2.06 -13.32
N ARG A 36 0.88 -2.09 -12.22
CA ARG A 36 0.72 -1.12 -11.15
C ARG A 36 1.42 0.17 -11.54
N GLU A 37 0.67 1.26 -11.54
CA GLU A 37 1.21 2.60 -11.74
C GLU A 37 1.32 3.34 -10.40
N TRP A 38 2.30 4.22 -10.32
CA TRP A 38 2.53 5.15 -9.23
C TRP A 38 2.64 6.55 -9.80
N LYS A 39 1.79 7.45 -9.32
CA LYS A 39 1.67 8.81 -9.83
C LYS A 39 1.73 9.81 -8.68
N LEU A 40 2.28 10.99 -8.97
CA LEU A 40 1.99 12.20 -8.24
C LEU A 40 0.94 12.99 -8.99
N LEU A 41 -0.07 13.44 -8.27
CA LEU A 41 -1.09 14.36 -8.73
C LEU A 41 -0.84 15.70 -8.06
N SER A 42 -0.77 16.78 -8.82
CA SER A 42 -0.59 18.14 -8.30
C SER A 42 -1.64 19.07 -8.91
N LEU A 43 -2.16 20.02 -8.12
CA LEU A 43 -3.10 21.03 -8.62
C LEU A 43 -2.36 22.35 -8.89
N GLU A 44 -2.15 22.68 -10.16
CA GLU A 44 -1.43 23.87 -10.61
C GLU A 44 -2.39 24.82 -11.36
N GLY A 45 -2.62 26.02 -10.82
CA GLY A 45 -3.51 27.00 -11.46
C GLY A 45 -4.95 26.50 -11.67
N GLY A 46 -5.40 25.53 -10.87
CA GLY A 46 -6.71 24.88 -11.00
C GLY A 46 -6.75 23.72 -11.99
N ALA A 47 -5.63 23.39 -12.64
CA ALA A 47 -5.50 22.22 -13.51
C ALA A 47 -4.84 21.06 -12.75
N LEU A 48 -5.31 19.84 -13.03
CA LEU A 48 -4.67 18.62 -12.55
C LEU A 48 -3.45 18.29 -13.41
N VAL A 49 -2.28 18.26 -12.78
CA VAL A 49 -1.01 17.83 -13.38
C VAL A 49 -0.66 16.47 -12.82
N THR A 50 -0.15 15.58 -13.66
CA THR A 50 0.20 14.22 -13.28
C THR A 50 1.63 13.90 -13.68
N SER A 51 2.42 13.34 -12.76
CA SER A 51 3.75 12.81 -13.06
C SER A 51 3.87 11.35 -12.63
N THR A 52 4.70 10.59 -13.33
CA THR A 52 5.00 9.20 -12.97
C THR A 52 6.18 9.16 -12.02
N ILE A 53 6.08 8.38 -10.96
CA ILE A 53 7.18 8.10 -10.04
C ILE A 53 7.50 6.60 -10.03
N PRO A 54 8.73 6.20 -9.68
CA PRO A 54 8.99 4.81 -9.36
C PRO A 54 8.13 4.38 -8.15
N GLY A 55 7.60 3.17 -8.21
CA GLY A 55 7.03 2.51 -7.05
C GLY A 55 8.12 1.92 -6.14
N PRO A 56 7.74 1.37 -4.97
CA PRO A 56 8.63 0.52 -4.20
C PRO A 56 9.03 -0.73 -4.98
N VAL A 57 10.10 -1.39 -4.54
CA VAL A 57 10.50 -2.70 -5.10
C VAL A 57 9.55 -3.76 -4.56
N LEU A 58 8.75 -4.34 -5.45
CA LEU A 58 7.68 -5.30 -5.15
C LEU A 58 7.91 -6.60 -5.92
N ASP A 59 7.39 -7.71 -5.40
CA ASP A 59 7.16 -8.88 -6.24
C ASP A 59 5.92 -8.69 -7.14
N ASP A 60 5.89 -9.42 -8.25
CA ASP A 60 4.82 -9.34 -9.27
C ASP A 60 3.46 -9.88 -8.78
N THR A 61 3.42 -10.45 -7.57
CA THR A 61 2.24 -11.15 -7.04
C THR A 61 1.48 -10.33 -6.01
N THR A 62 2.06 -9.22 -5.54
CA THR A 62 1.54 -8.43 -4.42
C THR A 62 0.48 -7.41 -4.84
N CYS A 63 -0.60 -7.37 -4.06
CA CYS A 63 -1.76 -6.54 -4.35
C CYS A 63 -2.47 -5.97 -3.12
N GLY A 64 -3.49 -5.16 -3.39
CA GLY A 64 -4.30 -4.55 -2.33
C GLY A 64 -3.53 -3.53 -1.51
N PHE A 65 -2.80 -2.63 -2.20
CA PHE A 65 -2.09 -1.55 -1.53
C PHE A 65 -3.05 -0.50 -1.00
N THR A 66 -2.81 -0.09 0.23
CA THR A 66 -3.38 1.10 0.84
C THR A 66 -2.26 2.10 1.12
N LEU A 67 -2.46 3.35 0.69
CA LEU A 67 -1.56 4.46 0.95
C LEU A 67 -2.09 5.26 2.14
N ILE A 68 -1.25 5.46 3.15
CA ILE A 68 -1.57 6.26 4.33
C ILE A 68 -0.45 7.28 4.56
N ARG A 69 -0.80 8.57 4.64
CA ARG A 69 0.17 9.60 5.05
C ARG A 69 0.44 9.49 6.55
N VAL A 70 1.69 9.47 6.95
CA VAL A 70 2.14 9.51 8.35
C VAL A 70 3.28 10.51 8.47
N GLY A 71 3.04 11.63 9.15
CA GLY A 71 4.01 12.72 9.26
C GLY A 71 4.53 13.22 7.90
N GLY A 72 5.84 13.15 7.72
CA GLY A 72 6.58 13.49 6.50
C GLY A 72 6.69 12.35 5.47
N CYS A 73 5.93 11.27 5.64
CA CYS A 73 6.03 10.06 4.83
C CYS A 73 4.67 9.58 4.31
N VAL A 74 4.70 8.71 3.30
CA VAL A 74 3.56 7.87 2.88
C VAL A 74 3.91 6.41 3.09
N VAL A 75 3.08 5.70 3.84
CA VAL A 75 3.15 4.25 3.99
C VAL A 75 2.30 3.60 2.90
N ALA A 76 2.92 2.72 2.12
CA ALA A 76 2.25 1.81 1.21
C ALA A 76 2.21 0.42 1.86
N TYR A 77 1.02 -0.06 2.20
CA TYR A 77 0.83 -1.36 2.86
C TYR A 77 0.00 -2.28 1.97
N ALA A 78 0.55 -3.43 1.60
CA ALA A 78 -0.17 -4.48 0.87
C ALA A 78 -0.70 -5.55 1.83
N THR A 79 -1.84 -6.13 1.49
CA THR A 79 -2.59 -6.99 2.41
C THR A 79 -2.62 -8.46 1.99
N HIS A 80 -2.38 -8.77 0.71
CA HIS A 80 -2.39 -10.15 0.23
C HIS A 80 -1.65 -10.32 -1.10
N HIS A 81 -1.28 -11.56 -1.41
CA HIS A 81 -1.00 -12.00 -2.79
C HIS A 81 -2.30 -12.33 -3.54
N HIS A 82 -2.29 -12.21 -4.86
CA HIS A 82 -3.48 -12.50 -5.68
C HIS A 82 -3.81 -14.00 -5.80
N SER A 83 -2.82 -14.90 -5.81
CA SER A 83 -3.05 -16.32 -6.06
C SER A 83 -1.87 -17.20 -5.61
N PRO A 84 -2.01 -18.00 -4.53
CA PRO A 84 -3.17 -18.06 -3.64
C PRO A 84 -3.37 -16.75 -2.87
N ARG A 85 -4.61 -16.47 -2.44
CA ARG A 85 -4.90 -15.33 -1.57
C ARG A 85 -4.37 -15.62 -0.17
N VAL A 86 -3.14 -15.17 0.07
CA VAL A 86 -2.41 -15.35 1.32
C VAL A 86 -2.09 -13.97 1.87
N PRO A 87 -2.36 -13.71 3.17
CA PRO A 87 -1.91 -12.49 3.83
C PRO A 87 -0.40 -12.30 3.70
N VAL A 88 0.04 -11.08 3.42
CA VAL A 88 1.47 -10.75 3.29
C VAL A 88 1.85 -9.59 4.17
N TRP A 89 3.12 -9.60 4.59
CA TRP A 89 3.77 -8.40 5.08
C TRP A 89 4.47 -7.73 3.90
N LEU A 90 3.89 -6.65 3.41
CA LEU A 90 4.60 -5.75 2.52
C LEU A 90 4.28 -4.31 2.90
N MET A 91 5.24 -3.70 3.59
CA MET A 91 5.20 -2.30 3.97
C MET A 91 6.39 -1.58 3.34
N SER A 92 6.10 -0.52 2.60
CA SER A 92 7.10 0.39 2.05
C SER A 92 6.79 1.82 2.50
N VAL A 93 7.82 2.59 2.81
CA VAL A 93 7.71 3.97 3.28
C VAL A 93 8.35 4.87 2.24
N TYR A 94 7.57 5.84 1.75
CA TYR A 94 8.05 6.92 0.89
C TYR A 94 8.31 8.16 1.74
N THR A 95 9.55 8.64 1.76
CA THR A 95 9.91 9.90 2.42
C THR A 95 9.66 11.07 1.46
N ILE A 96 8.77 11.98 1.83
CA ILE A 96 8.33 13.07 0.94
C ILE A 96 9.49 13.99 0.55
N ASP A 97 10.35 14.31 1.52
CA ASP A 97 11.44 15.27 1.31
C ASP A 97 12.55 14.74 0.38
N THR A 98 12.82 13.43 0.43
CA THR A 98 13.87 12.80 -0.40
C THR A 98 13.32 12.21 -1.69
N GLY A 99 12.02 11.90 -1.72
CA GLY A 99 11.38 11.22 -2.84
C GLY A 99 11.78 9.74 -2.96
N GLU A 100 12.25 9.13 -1.87
CA GLU A 100 12.80 7.78 -1.86
C GLU A 100 11.87 6.78 -1.15
N TRP A 101 11.86 5.54 -1.66
CA TRP A 101 11.19 4.40 -1.03
C TRP A 101 12.15 3.58 -0.18
N GLN A 102 11.68 3.16 0.99
CA GLN A 102 12.33 2.16 1.84
C GLN A 102 11.37 1.01 2.13
N ASN A 103 11.78 -0.22 1.85
CA ASN A 103 11.02 -1.40 2.26
C ASN A 103 11.27 -1.71 3.75
N ILE A 104 10.21 -2.00 4.48
CA ILE A 104 10.25 -2.38 5.89
C ILE A 104 10.15 -3.90 5.98
N GLU A 105 11.28 -4.54 6.26
CA GLU A 105 11.37 -6.00 6.38
C GLU A 105 10.56 -6.53 7.56
N TYR A 106 9.91 -7.67 7.38
CA TYR A 106 9.18 -8.33 8.45
C TYR A 106 10.14 -8.83 9.54
N VAL A 107 9.87 -8.46 10.79
CA VAL A 107 10.59 -8.97 11.96
C VAL A 107 9.60 -9.68 12.88
N GLU A 108 9.74 -11.00 12.96
CA GLU A 108 8.90 -11.86 13.79
C GLU A 108 8.91 -11.39 15.26
N GLY A 109 7.71 -11.28 15.86
CA GLY A 109 7.53 -10.84 17.24
C GLY A 109 7.58 -9.32 17.46
N ALA A 110 8.11 -8.54 16.52
CA ALA A 110 8.09 -7.07 16.55
C ALA A 110 6.97 -6.47 15.68
N MET A 111 6.60 -7.19 14.62
CA MET A 111 5.56 -6.83 13.68
C MET A 111 4.36 -7.76 13.83
N PRO A 112 3.14 -7.30 13.50
CA PRO A 112 1.97 -8.14 13.62
C PRO A 112 2.02 -9.19 12.52
N GLU A 113 1.37 -10.33 12.78
CA GLU A 113 1.20 -11.35 11.76
C GLU A 113 0.56 -10.74 10.49
N PRO A 114 1.04 -11.15 9.30
CA PRO A 114 0.39 -10.83 8.03
C PRO A 114 -1.10 -11.12 8.10
N ARG A 115 -1.92 -10.13 7.72
CA ARG A 115 -3.37 -10.22 7.77
C ARG A 115 -4.01 -9.62 6.53
N ASP A 116 -5.05 -10.28 6.05
CA ASP A 116 -5.86 -9.82 4.94
C ASP A 116 -6.90 -8.82 5.42
N SER A 117 -7.11 -7.77 4.63
CA SER A 117 -8.13 -6.74 4.86
C SER A 117 -8.13 -6.12 6.27
N PRO A 118 -6.98 -5.73 6.85
CA PRO A 118 -6.96 -4.93 8.07
C PRO A 118 -7.54 -3.54 7.85
N ASP A 119 -8.00 -2.93 8.93
CA ASP A 119 -8.25 -1.50 9.00
C ASP A 119 -6.91 -0.76 9.15
N LEU A 120 -6.66 0.19 8.27
CA LEU A 120 -5.42 0.96 8.20
C LEU A 120 -5.72 2.45 8.33
N PHE A 121 -5.05 3.12 9.25
CA PHE A 121 -5.20 4.57 9.43
C PHE A 121 -3.95 5.19 10.05
N ALA A 122 -3.89 6.52 10.03
CA ALA A 122 -2.87 7.27 10.75
C ALA A 122 -3.47 7.89 12.03
N PHE A 123 -2.68 7.94 13.09
CA PHE A 123 -3.02 8.63 14.33
C PHE A 123 -1.78 9.40 14.83
N GLY A 124 -1.78 10.73 14.66
CA GLY A 124 -0.58 11.54 14.84
C GLY A 124 0.52 11.14 13.86
N ASP A 125 1.70 10.81 14.38
CA ASP A 125 2.85 10.31 13.59
C ASP A 125 2.95 8.78 13.60
N ALA A 126 1.86 8.09 13.94
CA ALA A 126 1.77 6.64 13.91
C ALA A 126 0.91 6.14 12.74
N PHE A 127 1.39 5.12 12.04
CA PHE A 127 0.63 4.19 11.22
C PHE A 127 0.01 3.13 12.13
N VAL A 128 -1.29 2.85 11.96
CA VAL A 128 -2.02 1.90 12.79
C VAL A 128 -2.63 0.81 11.92
N VAL A 129 -2.41 -0.44 12.35
CA VAL A 129 -3.00 -1.64 11.76
C VAL A 129 -3.91 -2.30 12.79
N SER A 130 -5.21 -2.38 12.50
CA SER A 130 -6.21 -3.00 13.36
C SER A 130 -7.02 -4.05 12.61
N GLY A 131 -7.56 -5.03 13.32
CA GLY A 131 -8.47 -6.00 12.71
C GLY A 131 -7.78 -6.95 11.72
N GLY A 132 -8.52 -7.35 10.68
CA GLY A 132 -8.06 -8.21 9.60
C GLY A 132 -8.19 -9.71 9.89
N TYR A 133 -7.84 -10.51 8.90
CA TYR A 133 -7.96 -11.96 8.94
C TYR A 133 -6.61 -12.64 8.74
N THR A 134 -6.28 -13.61 9.60
CA THR A 134 -5.12 -14.49 9.43
C THR A 134 -5.57 -15.87 8.93
N GLY A 135 -4.63 -16.69 8.46
CA GLY A 135 -4.92 -18.02 7.92
C GLY A 135 -5.20 -18.04 6.41
N GLN A 136 -5.66 -19.18 5.90
CA GLN A 136 -5.95 -19.39 4.48
C GLN A 136 -7.25 -20.20 4.28
N GLY A 137 -7.96 -19.93 3.19
CA GLY A 137 -9.14 -20.71 2.81
C GLY A 137 -10.26 -20.65 3.85
N SER A 138 -10.72 -21.82 4.32
CA SER A 138 -11.79 -21.94 5.32
C SER A 138 -11.33 -21.69 6.76
N GLU A 139 -10.02 -21.55 7.00
CA GLU A 139 -9.44 -21.36 8.34
C GLU A 139 -9.14 -19.88 8.63
N MET A 140 -9.84 -18.96 7.97
CA MET A 140 -9.66 -17.54 8.23
C MET A 140 -10.14 -17.18 9.65
N LEU A 141 -9.23 -16.68 10.47
CA LEU A 141 -9.50 -16.25 11.84
C LEU A 141 -9.47 -14.73 11.90
N LEU A 142 -10.48 -14.15 12.57
CA LEU A 142 -10.54 -12.71 12.81
C LEU A 142 -9.52 -12.33 13.88
N HIS A 143 -8.68 -11.34 13.58
CA HIS A 143 -7.71 -10.79 14.51
C HIS A 143 -8.24 -9.50 15.14
N HIS A 144 -8.12 -9.33 16.45
CA HIS A 144 -8.63 -8.15 17.19
C HIS A 144 -7.54 -7.20 17.70
N GLY A 145 -6.27 -7.53 17.50
CA GLY A 145 -5.15 -6.73 17.99
C GLY A 145 -4.83 -5.51 17.12
N VAL A 146 -4.29 -4.50 17.78
CA VAL A 146 -3.77 -3.26 17.19
C VAL A 146 -2.25 -3.32 17.18
N TRP A 147 -1.64 -2.87 16.10
CA TRP A 147 -0.20 -2.63 16.02
C TRP A 147 0.06 -1.23 15.45
N GLU A 148 1.10 -0.60 15.95
CA GLU A 148 1.47 0.77 15.61
C GLU A 148 2.92 0.82 15.12
N TRP A 149 3.16 1.69 14.14
CA TRP A 149 4.49 2.02 13.66
C TRP A 149 4.66 3.52 13.52
N SER A 150 5.80 4.03 13.95
CA SER A 150 6.21 5.41 13.73
C SER A 150 7.60 5.41 13.12
N SER A 151 7.87 6.33 12.20
CA SER A 151 9.25 6.63 11.81
C SER A 151 10.01 7.10 13.05
N GLN A 152 11.13 6.45 13.37
CA GLN A 152 11.99 6.97 14.44
C GLN A 152 12.47 8.36 14.02
N SER A 153 12.14 9.37 14.82
CA SER A 153 12.61 10.76 14.68
C SER A 153 14.11 10.89 14.86
#